data_AF-A0A2E6RII6-F1
#
_entry.id   AF-A0A2E6RII6-F1
#
_cell.length_a   1.000
_cell.length_b   1.000
_cell.length_c   1.000
_cell.angle_alpha   90.00
_cell.angle_beta   90.00
_cell.angle_gamma   90.00
#
_symmetry.space_group_name_H-M   'P 1'
#
loop_
_entity.id
_entity.type
_entity.pdbx_description
1 polymer ?
#
loop_
_entity_poly.entity_id
_entity_poly.type
_entity_poly.pdbx_seq_one_letter_code
_entity_poly.pdbx_strand_id
1 'polypeptide(L)'
;MRAAPFILHLSLLAAISGCVPVPRGNDPLDLRFMTTDELRDYSERVFRRHNGVVTRLMMAPPLDGEIGERARRRIEKAESRMNKDCSSLNEIAAARASGREVDLELENRVRRTVRSCAESTRRLETLLDEHGVGRGAFE
;
A
#
# COMPACT_ATOMS: atom_id res chain seq x y z
N MET A 1 -4.57 18.50 -72.56
CA MET A 1 -3.56 19.13 -71.67
C MET A 1 -4.25 20.11 -70.73
N ARG A 2 -4.42 19.76 -69.45
CA ARG A 2 -4.62 20.70 -68.32
C ARG A 2 -4.14 19.98 -67.06
N ALA A 3 -3.05 20.49 -66.49
CA ALA A 3 -2.39 19.96 -65.31
C ALA A 3 -3.14 20.35 -64.04
N ALA A 4 -3.23 19.42 -63.09
CA ALA A 4 -3.72 19.63 -61.74
C ALA A 4 -2.62 20.19 -60.84
N PRO A 5 -2.87 21.22 -60.02
CA PRO A 5 -1.98 21.57 -58.92
C PRO A 5 -2.78 21.61 -57.61
N PHE A 6 -2.95 20.47 -56.94
CA PHE A 6 -3.54 20.43 -55.59
C PHE A 6 -2.88 19.43 -54.64
N ILE A 7 -1.72 18.87 -55.03
CA ILE A 7 -1.02 17.85 -54.25
C ILE A 7 0.36 18.40 -53.87
N LEU A 8 0.43 19.39 -52.97
CA LEU A 8 1.73 19.82 -52.45
C LEU A 8 1.73 20.43 -51.04
N HIS A 9 0.64 20.30 -50.27
CA HIS A 9 0.59 20.89 -48.92
C HIS A 9 0.19 19.94 -47.78
N LEU A 10 0.08 18.62 -48.02
CA LEU A 10 -0.37 17.69 -46.98
C LEU A 10 0.76 16.92 -46.25
N SER A 11 2.01 17.34 -46.36
CA SER A 11 3.16 16.57 -45.82
C SER A 11 3.87 17.22 -44.61
N LEU A 12 3.38 18.34 -44.08
CA LEU A 12 4.11 19.13 -43.06
C LEU A 12 3.54 19.01 -41.62
N LEU A 13 2.77 17.98 -41.30
CA LEU A 13 2.16 17.82 -39.95
C LEU A 13 2.59 16.55 -39.19
N ALA A 14 3.52 15.74 -39.72
CA ALA A 14 3.92 14.47 -39.11
C ALA A 14 5.17 14.53 -38.21
N ALA A 15 5.66 15.73 -37.86
CA ALA A 15 6.97 15.89 -37.19
C ALA A 15 6.90 16.39 -35.73
N ILE A 16 5.81 16.15 -35.01
CA ILE A 16 5.75 16.40 -33.56
C ILE A 16 5.72 15.06 -32.81
N SER A 17 6.75 14.24 -33.03
CA SER A 17 7.11 13.18 -32.09
C SER A 17 7.78 13.84 -30.89
N GLY A 18 6.96 14.43 -30.02
CA GLY A 18 7.41 14.97 -28.75
C GLY A 18 7.66 13.81 -27.80
N CYS A 19 8.93 13.51 -27.50
CA CYS A 19 9.29 12.74 -26.31
C CYS A 19 8.80 13.52 -25.09
N VAL A 20 7.60 13.20 -24.59
CA VAL A 20 7.13 13.73 -23.31
C VAL A 20 8.01 13.12 -22.22
N PRO A 21 8.79 13.92 -21.46
CA PRO A 21 9.52 13.40 -20.32
C PRO A 21 8.49 12.90 -19.31
N VAL A 22 8.40 11.59 -19.15
CA VAL A 22 7.59 10.98 -18.10
C VAL A 22 8.25 11.36 -16.77
N PRO A 23 7.61 12.15 -15.90
CA PRO A 23 8.19 12.52 -14.62
C PRO A 23 8.40 11.22 -13.83
N ARG A 24 9.65 10.85 -13.57
CA ARG A 24 9.97 9.81 -12.59
C ARG A 24 9.80 10.45 -11.22
N GLY A 25 8.95 9.87 -10.38
CA GLY A 25 8.77 10.33 -9.01
C GLY A 25 10.12 10.30 -8.27
N ASN A 26 10.42 11.37 -7.52
CA ASN A 26 11.66 11.51 -6.75
C ASN A 26 11.66 10.67 -5.46
N ASP A 27 10.57 9.96 -5.18
CA ASP A 27 10.41 9.14 -3.99
C ASP A 27 10.68 7.67 -4.36
N PRO A 28 11.67 7.00 -3.74
CA PRO A 28 11.91 5.57 -3.91
C PRO A 28 10.69 4.69 -3.62
N LEU A 29 9.67 5.25 -2.96
CA LEU A 29 8.40 4.58 -2.63
C LEU A 29 7.20 5.07 -3.46
N ASP A 30 7.42 5.70 -4.63
CA ASP A 30 6.30 6.05 -5.51
C ASP A 30 5.75 4.80 -6.23
N LEU A 31 4.71 4.23 -5.61
CA LEU A 31 3.95 3.06 -6.09
C LEU A 31 3.47 3.19 -7.56
N ARG A 32 3.39 4.41 -8.11
CA ARG A 32 2.98 4.65 -9.50
C ARG A 32 3.99 4.15 -10.52
N PHE A 33 5.26 4.01 -10.13
CA PHE A 33 6.34 3.56 -11.02
C PHE A 33 6.82 2.14 -10.72
N MET A 34 6.19 1.46 -9.75
CA MET A 34 6.52 0.07 -9.45
C MET A 34 5.99 -0.87 -10.53
N THR A 35 6.83 -1.81 -10.93
CA THR A 35 6.43 -3.00 -11.68
C THR A 35 5.45 -3.85 -10.86
N THR A 36 4.75 -4.77 -11.53
CA THR A 36 3.83 -5.68 -10.85
C THR A 36 4.54 -6.56 -9.82
N ASP A 37 5.76 -7.04 -10.12
CA ASP A 37 6.54 -7.85 -9.17
C ASP A 37 6.99 -7.02 -7.96
N GLU A 38 7.49 -5.80 -8.16
CA GLU A 38 7.89 -4.92 -7.05
C GLU A 38 6.72 -4.59 -6.12
N LEU A 39 5.55 -4.31 -6.70
CA LEU A 39 4.34 -4.07 -5.94
C LEU A 39 3.90 -5.31 -5.17
N ARG A 40 3.95 -6.50 -5.80
CA ARG A 40 3.62 -7.77 -5.13
C ARG A 40 4.52 -7.98 -3.93
N ASP A 41 5.83 -7.88 -4.12
CA ASP A 41 6.82 -8.11 -3.07
C ASP A 41 6.70 -7.08 -1.95
N TYR A 42 6.44 -5.81 -2.29
CA TYR A 42 6.15 -4.76 -1.32
C TYR A 42 4.89 -5.06 -0.51
N SER A 43 3.79 -5.42 -1.19
CA SER A 43 2.51 -5.73 -0.55
C SER A 43 2.62 -6.93 0.39
N GLU A 44 3.40 -7.95 0.01
CA GLU A 44 3.66 -9.10 0.85
C GLU A 44 4.47 -8.75 2.10
N ARG A 45 5.50 -7.90 1.98
CA ARG A 45 6.24 -7.40 3.14
C ARG A 45 5.34 -6.62 4.10
N VAL A 46 4.46 -5.77 3.57
CA VAL A 46 3.48 -5.02 4.37
C VAL A 46 2.51 -5.97 5.08
N PHE A 47 1.99 -6.97 4.37
CA PHE A 47 1.09 -7.98 4.94
C PHE A 47 1.76 -8.78 6.06
N ARG A 48 2.99 -9.25 5.85
CA ARG A 48 3.77 -9.96 6.88
C ARG A 48 3.99 -9.11 8.13
N ARG A 49 4.34 -7.82 7.94
CA ARG A 49 4.51 -6.89 9.07
C ARG A 49 3.19 -6.65 9.81
N HIS A 50 2.11 -6.40 9.08
CA HIS A 50 0.77 -6.21 9.65
C HIS A 50 0.38 -7.42 10.51
N ASN A 51 0.51 -8.64 9.98
CA ASN A 51 0.21 -9.86 10.73
C ASN A 51 1.10 -10.00 11.97
N GLY A 52 2.39 -9.72 11.87
CA GLY A 52 3.28 -9.75 13.03
C GLY A 52 2.86 -8.80 14.14
N VAL A 53 2.41 -7.59 13.79
CA VAL A 53 1.90 -6.59 14.75
C VAL A 53 0.56 -7.04 15.35
N VAL A 54 -0.36 -7.56 14.54
CA VAL A 54 -1.65 -8.09 15.02
C VAL A 54 -1.44 -9.26 15.97
N THR A 55 -0.60 -10.25 15.60
CA THR A 55 -0.28 -11.38 16.48
C THR A 55 0.35 -10.92 17.79
N ARG A 56 1.27 -9.95 17.76
CA ARG A 56 1.85 -9.38 18.97
C ARG A 56 0.80 -8.77 19.89
N LEU A 57 -0.18 -8.05 19.31
CA LEU A 57 -1.26 -7.44 20.06
C LEU A 57 -2.20 -8.49 20.67
N MET A 58 -2.54 -9.55 19.92
CA MET A 58 -3.39 -10.65 20.40
C MET A 58 -2.74 -11.46 21.53
N MET A 59 -1.41 -11.57 21.53
CA MET A 59 -0.66 -12.28 22.56
C MET A 59 -0.27 -11.39 23.75
N ALA A 60 -0.52 -10.09 23.68
CA ALA A 60 -0.24 -9.19 24.78
C ALA A 60 -1.21 -9.45 25.96
N PRO A 61 -0.74 -9.36 27.21
CA PRO A 61 -1.63 -9.35 28.37
C PRO A 61 -2.68 -8.23 28.25
N PRO A 62 -3.82 -8.35 28.94
CA PRO A 62 -4.78 -7.26 29.04
C PRO A 62 -4.08 -5.98 29.50
N LEU A 63 -4.26 -4.90 28.76
CA LEU A 63 -3.59 -3.61 28.98
C LEU A 63 -4.11 -2.87 30.23
N ASP A 64 -4.99 -3.51 31.00
CA ASP A 64 -5.65 -2.94 32.16
C ASP A 64 -4.66 -2.78 33.32
N GLY A 65 -4.29 -1.53 33.60
CA GLY A 65 -3.40 -1.16 34.72
C GLY A 65 -1.91 -1.09 34.38
N GLU A 66 -1.46 -1.66 33.25
CA GLU A 66 -0.06 -1.58 32.81
C GLU A 66 0.26 -0.28 32.04
N ILE A 67 -0.72 0.24 31.32
CA ILE A 67 -0.58 1.48 30.55
C ILE A 67 -1.65 2.50 30.96
N GLY A 68 -1.27 3.78 30.95
CA GLY A 68 -2.23 4.86 31.24
C GLY A 68 -3.37 4.90 30.22
N GLU A 69 -4.57 5.30 30.68
CA GLU A 69 -5.79 5.36 29.86
C GLU A 69 -5.62 6.12 28.53
N ARG A 70 -4.80 7.18 28.53
CA ARG A 70 -4.48 7.94 27.30
C ARG A 70 -3.69 7.09 26.29
N ALA A 71 -2.74 6.29 26.75
CA ALA A 71 -1.94 5.41 25.90
C ALA A 71 -2.82 4.31 25.30
N ARG A 72 -3.68 3.69 26.12
CA ARG A 72 -4.66 2.69 25.67
C ARG A 72 -5.52 3.20 24.52
N ARG A 73 -6.18 4.35 24.69
CA ARG A 73 -6.99 4.97 23.62
C ARG A 73 -6.18 5.29 22.35
N ARG A 74 -4.90 5.65 22.47
CA ARG A 74 -4.03 5.91 21.31
C ARG A 74 -3.73 4.62 20.55
N ILE A 75 -3.46 3.53 21.25
CA ILE A 75 -3.23 2.21 20.67
C ILE A 75 -4.50 1.72 19.97
N GLU A 76 -5.65 1.73 20.64
CA GLU A 76 -6.95 1.34 20.06
C GLU A 76 -7.27 2.13 18.78
N LYS A 77 -7.05 3.45 18.81
CA LYS A 77 -7.25 4.31 17.63
C LYS A 77 -6.28 3.97 16.49
N ALA A 78 -5.02 3.66 16.81
CA ALA A 78 -4.03 3.28 15.82
C ALA A 78 -4.32 1.90 15.22
N GLU A 79 -4.77 0.94 16.02
CA GLU A 79 -5.22 -0.37 15.59
C GLU A 79 -6.42 -0.27 14.66
N SER A 80 -7.47 0.46 15.06
CA SER A 80 -8.65 0.70 14.22
C SER A 80 -8.27 1.32 12.88
N ARG A 81 -7.35 2.31 12.89
CA ARG A 81 -6.84 2.95 11.68
C ARG A 81 -6.08 1.96 10.79
N MET A 82 -5.19 1.16 11.36
CA MET A 82 -4.45 0.12 10.66
C MET A 82 -5.39 -0.89 10.00
N ASN A 83 -6.37 -1.42 10.74
CA ASN A 83 -7.33 -2.39 10.23
C ASN A 83 -8.13 -1.84 9.04
N LYS A 84 -8.52 -0.56 9.11
CA LYS A 84 -9.19 0.12 8.00
C LYS A 84 -8.27 0.27 6.78
N ASP A 85 -7.07 0.79 6.98
CA ASP A 85 -6.13 1.09 5.89
C ASP A 85 -5.59 -0.21 5.22
N CYS A 86 -5.53 -1.32 5.96
CA CYS A 86 -5.08 -2.63 5.47
C CYS A 86 -6.22 -3.53 4.93
N SER A 87 -7.47 -3.09 4.97
CA SER A 87 -8.65 -3.89 4.61
C SER A 87 -8.54 -4.56 3.22
N SER A 88 -8.15 -3.82 2.18
CA SER A 88 -8.01 -4.37 0.82
C SER A 88 -6.88 -5.41 0.72
N LEU A 89 -5.81 -5.25 1.49
CA LEU A 89 -4.70 -6.19 1.51
C LEU A 89 -5.13 -7.51 2.18
N ASN A 90 -5.90 -7.42 3.25
CA ASN A 90 -6.50 -8.57 3.93
C ASN A 90 -7.52 -9.29 3.03
N GLU A 91 -8.30 -8.53 2.25
CA GLU A 91 -9.25 -9.07 1.28
C GLU A 91 -8.55 -9.88 0.18
N ILE A 92 -7.45 -9.37 -0.41
CA ILE A 92 -6.63 -10.13 -1.38
C ILE A 92 -6.06 -11.39 -0.74
N ALA A 93 -5.50 -11.27 0.47
CA ALA A 93 -4.91 -12.42 1.16
C ALA A 93 -5.97 -13.52 1.40
N ALA A 94 -7.17 -13.14 1.84
CA ALA A 94 -8.28 -14.06 2.04
C ALA A 94 -8.75 -14.70 0.73
N ALA A 95 -8.91 -13.92 -0.36
CA ALA A 95 -9.27 -14.45 -1.67
C ALA A 95 -8.27 -15.52 -2.15
N ARG A 96 -6.97 -15.21 -2.10
CA ARG A 96 -5.91 -16.13 -2.49
C ARG A 96 -5.85 -17.38 -1.61
N ALA A 97 -5.99 -17.24 -0.29
CA ALA A 97 -6.00 -18.36 0.64
C ALA A 97 -7.18 -19.32 0.38
N SER A 98 -8.33 -18.79 -0.07
CA SER A 98 -9.50 -19.59 -0.45
C SER A 98 -9.46 -20.09 -1.90
N GLY A 99 -8.39 -19.86 -2.65
CA GLY A 99 -8.30 -20.22 -4.08
C GLY A 99 -9.26 -19.43 -4.98
N ARG A 100 -9.80 -18.30 -4.51
CA ARG A 100 -10.65 -17.41 -5.31
C ARG A 100 -9.80 -16.54 -6.21
N GLU A 101 -10.29 -16.27 -7.41
CA GLU A 101 -9.70 -15.28 -8.29
C GLU A 101 -9.80 -13.88 -7.66
N VAL A 102 -8.75 -13.08 -7.89
CA VAL A 102 -8.67 -11.69 -7.46
C VAL A 102 -9.04 -10.83 -8.66
N ASP A 103 -10.08 -10.01 -8.54
CA ASP A 103 -10.46 -9.09 -9.61
C ASP A 103 -9.53 -7.87 -9.68
N LEU A 104 -9.51 -7.22 -10.85
CA LEU A 104 -8.68 -6.04 -11.13
C LEU A 104 -9.07 -4.83 -10.26
N GLU A 105 -10.30 -4.77 -9.77
CA GLU A 105 -10.75 -3.67 -8.93
C GLU A 105 -10.05 -3.74 -7.57
N LEU A 106 -10.03 -4.93 -6.98
CA LEU A 106 -9.38 -5.23 -5.72
C LEU A 106 -7.85 -5.07 -5.82
N GLU A 107 -7.22 -5.51 -6.92
CA GLU A 107 -5.80 -5.22 -7.16
C GLU A 107 -5.50 -3.71 -7.19
N ASN A 108 -6.37 -2.94 -7.86
CA ASN A 108 -6.25 -1.49 -7.89
C ASN A 108 -6.51 -0.84 -6.53
N ARG A 109 -7.42 -1.38 -5.72
CA ARG A 109 -7.61 -0.91 -4.33
C ARG A 109 -6.32 -1.10 -3.54
N VAL A 110 -5.68 -2.26 -3.62
CA VAL A 110 -4.39 -2.51 -2.94
C VAL A 110 -3.30 -1.56 -3.42
N ARG A 111 -3.16 -1.31 -4.72
CA ARG A 111 -2.23 -0.30 -5.25
C ARG A 111 -2.40 1.07 -4.60
N ARG A 112 -3.64 1.47 -4.31
CA ARG A 112 -3.95 2.78 -3.70
C ARG A 112 -3.77 2.80 -2.19
N THR A 113 -3.96 1.66 -1.50
CA THR A 113 -4.02 1.61 -0.02
C THR A 113 -2.78 1.03 0.64
N VAL A 114 -1.96 0.25 -0.07
CA VAL A 114 -0.82 -0.49 0.52
C VAL A 114 0.19 0.42 1.23
N ARG A 115 0.42 1.65 0.75
CA ARG A 115 1.27 2.62 1.45
C ARG A 115 0.66 3.06 2.78
N SER A 116 -0.62 3.43 2.79
CA SER A 116 -1.34 3.81 4.01
C SER A 116 -1.38 2.66 5.02
N CYS A 117 -1.56 1.42 4.55
CA CYS A 117 -1.47 0.24 5.41
C CYS A 117 -0.08 0.10 6.05
N ALA A 118 1.00 0.28 5.26
CA ALA A 118 2.37 0.22 5.77
C ALA A 118 2.64 1.30 6.84
N GLU A 119 2.20 2.53 6.59
CA GLU A 119 2.35 3.67 7.50
C GLU A 119 1.57 3.45 8.80
N SER A 120 0.31 3.05 8.71
CA SER A 120 -0.54 2.80 9.88
C SER A 120 -0.06 1.59 10.68
N THR A 121 0.45 0.54 10.02
CA THR A 121 1.11 -0.60 10.68
C THR A 121 2.35 -0.15 11.46
N ARG A 122 3.25 0.62 10.82
CA ARG A 122 4.45 1.16 11.48
C ARG A 122 4.09 2.03 12.67
N ARG A 123 3.06 2.86 12.55
CA ARG A 123 2.60 3.73 13.64
C ARG A 123 2.09 2.93 14.83
N LEU A 124 1.30 1.88 14.60
CA LEU A 124 0.86 1.01 15.68
C LEU A 124 2.05 0.31 16.33
N GLU A 125 2.94 -0.28 15.53
CA GLU A 125 4.14 -0.94 16.04
C GLU A 125 4.98 -0.02 16.93
N THR A 126 5.23 1.22 16.50
CA THR A 126 5.93 2.22 17.32
C THR A 126 5.21 2.51 18.65
N LEU A 127 3.88 2.59 18.66
CA LEU A 127 3.12 2.80 19.91
C LEU A 127 3.22 1.59 20.85
N LEU A 128 3.16 0.37 20.31
CA LEU A 128 3.35 -0.84 21.11
C LEU A 128 4.76 -0.87 21.70
N ASP A 129 5.76 -0.50 20.90
CA ASP A 129 7.14 -0.38 21.32
C ASP A 129 7.36 0.70 22.39
N GLU A 130 6.75 1.88 22.25
CA GLU A 130 6.85 2.96 23.26
C GLU A 130 6.32 2.51 24.64
N HIS A 131 5.34 1.61 24.66
CA HIS A 131 4.65 1.18 25.86
C HIS A 131 5.00 -0.26 26.30
N GLY A 132 5.96 -0.90 25.66
CA GLY A 132 6.40 -2.26 26.01
C GLY A 132 5.36 -3.36 25.77
N VAL A 133 4.31 -3.07 24.98
CA VAL A 133 3.19 -4.00 24.76
C VAL A 133 3.63 -5.18 23.91
N GLY A 134 3.52 -6.39 24.47
CA GLY A 134 3.82 -7.64 23.77
C GLY A 134 5.31 -7.93 23.58
N ARG A 135 6.23 -7.26 24.32
CA ARG A 135 7.68 -7.54 24.27
C ARG A 135 8.13 -8.81 24.98
N GLY A 136 7.29 -9.43 25.82
CA GLY A 136 7.63 -10.61 26.61
C GLY A 136 7.02 -11.94 26.14
N ALA A 137 6.38 -12.00 24.97
CA ALA A 137 5.67 -13.20 24.52
C ALA A 137 6.57 -14.30 23.91
N PHE A 138 7.89 -14.10 23.86
CA PHE A 138 8.85 -15.01 23.23
C PHE A 138 10.16 -15.21 24.03
N GLU A 139 10.20 -14.79 25.31
CA GLU A 139 11.30 -15.16 26.23
C GLU A 139 10.96 -16.44 26.99
#